data_AF-A0ABD3B7C6-F1
#
_entry.id   AF-A0ABD3B7C6-F1
#
_cell.length_a   1.000
_cell.length_b   1.000
_cell.length_c   1.000
_cell.angle_alpha   90.00
_cell.angle_beta   90.00
_cell.angle_gamma   90.00
#
_symmetry.space_group_name_H-M   'P 1'
#
loop_
_entity.id
_entity.type
_entity.pdbx_description
1 polymer ?
#
loop_
_entity_poly.entity_id
_entity_poly.type
_entity_poly.pdbx_seq_one_letter_code
_entity_poly.pdbx_strand_id
1 'polypeptide(L)'
;MPVGYVQIPVGVAGPLLLHGCEYSVPMAITDGCLVASTNRGCKAIYVSGGATCVLLQDGMTRAPVVRFPSAKRATELKFFLEDPLNFDTLSVVFNK
;
A
#
# COMPACT_ATOMS: atom_id res chain seq x y z
N MET A 1 22.35 -15.94 -0.48
CA MET A 1 23.44 -15.40 -1.33
C MET A 1 22.80 -14.81 -2.58
N PRO A 2 22.82 -13.48 -2.78
CA PRO A 2 22.42 -12.89 -4.06
C PRO A 2 23.35 -13.36 -5.18
N VAL A 3 22.83 -13.62 -6.37
CA VAL A 3 23.60 -14.10 -7.55
C VAL A 3 23.69 -13.07 -8.68
N GLY A 4 23.05 -11.90 -8.52
CA GLY A 4 23.04 -10.83 -9.52
C GLY A 4 21.84 -9.90 -9.35
N TYR A 5 21.54 -9.16 -10.42
CA TYR A 5 20.36 -8.30 -10.52
C TYR A 5 19.76 -8.41 -11.93
N VAL A 6 18.51 -7.95 -12.08
CA VAL A 6 17.82 -7.89 -13.37
C VAL A 6 17.58 -6.43 -13.72
N GLN A 7 17.89 -6.05 -14.96
CA GLN A 7 17.59 -4.73 -15.49
C GLN A 7 16.15 -4.70 -16.00
N ILE A 8 15.36 -3.74 -15.53
CA ILE A 8 14.02 -3.46 -16.02
C ILE A 8 14.04 -2.07 -16.64
N PRO A 9 13.58 -1.89 -17.89
CA PRO A 9 13.46 -0.56 -18.49
C PRO A 9 12.60 0.36 -17.63
N VAL A 10 13.03 1.61 -17.48
CA VAL A 10 12.31 2.63 -16.71
C VAL A 10 11.95 3.80 -17.61
N GLY A 11 10.66 4.04 -17.78
CA GLY A 11 10.13 5.22 -18.46
C GLY A 11 9.62 6.26 -17.48
N VAL A 12 9.24 7.43 -17.99
CA VAL A 12 8.63 8.52 -17.21
C VAL A 12 7.33 8.93 -17.86
N ALA A 13 6.25 9.03 -17.07
CA ALA A 13 4.97 9.61 -17.48
C ALA A 13 4.72 10.93 -16.72
N GLY A 14 4.31 11.99 -17.41
CA GLY A 14 3.98 13.27 -16.76
C GLY A 14 4.09 14.51 -17.67
N PRO A 15 3.86 15.71 -17.09
CA PRO A 15 3.57 15.93 -15.67
C PRO A 15 2.15 15.47 -15.28
N LEU A 16 2.04 14.78 -14.14
CA LEU A 16 0.77 14.60 -13.44
C LEU A 16 0.58 15.80 -12.51
N LEU A 17 -0.42 16.65 -12.81
CA LEU A 17 -0.81 17.75 -11.93
C LEU A 17 -1.74 17.21 -10.84
N LEU A 18 -1.23 17.07 -9.63
CA LEU A 18 -1.94 16.54 -8.47
C LEU A 18 -1.78 17.51 -7.29
N HIS A 19 -2.90 17.97 -6.73
CA HIS A 19 -2.91 18.97 -5.64
C HIS A 19 -2.14 20.26 -5.96
N GLY A 20 -2.14 20.68 -7.22
CA GLY A 20 -1.39 21.86 -7.67
C GLY A 20 0.12 21.65 -7.84
N CYS A 21 0.63 20.43 -7.58
CA CYS A 21 2.02 20.06 -7.78
C CYS A 21 2.18 19.19 -9.03
N GLU A 22 3.27 19.38 -9.77
CA GLU A 22 3.60 18.56 -10.95
C GLU A 22 4.52 17.40 -10.57
N TYR A 23 4.14 16.19 -11.00
CA TYR A 23 4.92 14.97 -10.76
C TYR A 23 5.34 14.29 -12.06
N SER A 24 6.63 13.95 -12.15
CA SER A 24 7.17 13.02 -13.14
C SER A 24 7.17 11.61 -12.55
N VAL A 25 6.30 10.73 -13.05
CA VAL A 25 6.08 9.40 -12.47
C VAL A 25 7.02 8.39 -13.12
N PRO A 26 8.01 7.84 -12.38
CA PRO A 26 8.87 6.77 -12.89
C PRO A 26 8.09 5.45 -12.95
N MET A 27 8.24 4.72 -14.06
CA MET A 27 7.55 3.46 -14.31
C MET A 27 8.54 2.41 -14.80
N ALA A 28 8.83 1.40 -13.97
CA ALA A 28 9.64 0.25 -14.34
C ALA A 28 8.74 -0.83 -14.99
N ILE A 29 8.86 -1.02 -16.30
CA ILE A 29 7.97 -1.91 -17.06
C ILE A 29 8.67 -2.39 -18.34
N THR A 30 8.32 -3.59 -18.81
CA THR A 30 8.77 -4.15 -20.10
C THR A 30 7.74 -4.04 -21.22
N ASP A 31 6.49 -3.67 -20.90
CA ASP A 31 5.43 -3.36 -21.87
C ASP A 31 5.66 -1.99 -22.51
N GLY A 32 5.87 -1.98 -23.83
CA GLY A 32 6.21 -0.79 -24.59
C GLY A 32 5.10 0.27 -24.70
N CYS A 33 3.84 -0.11 -24.50
CA CYS A 33 2.71 0.82 -24.64
C CYS A 33 2.31 1.49 -23.32
N LEU A 34 2.65 0.90 -22.18
CA LEU A 34 2.10 1.31 -20.89
C LEU A 34 2.52 2.73 -20.51
N VAL A 35 3.81 3.07 -20.66
CA VAL A 35 4.32 4.42 -20.31
C VAL A 35 3.66 5.48 -21.18
N ALA A 36 3.57 5.25 -22.50
CA ALA A 36 2.95 6.20 -23.43
C ALA A 36 1.45 6.39 -23.16
N SER A 37 0.73 5.31 -22.87
CA SER A 37 -0.69 5.35 -22.52
C SER A 37 -0.94 6.12 -21.22
N THR A 38 -0.15 5.87 -20.17
CA THR A 38 -0.23 6.61 -18.91
C THR A 38 0.11 8.09 -19.11
N ASN A 39 1.13 8.40 -19.92
CA ASN A 39 1.50 9.79 -20.25
C ASN A 39 0.36 10.55 -20.95
N ARG A 40 -0.37 9.89 -21.85
CA ARG A 40 -1.58 10.46 -22.48
C ARG A 40 -2.66 10.77 -21.42
N GLY A 41 -2.84 9.89 -20.44
CA GLY A 41 -3.74 10.12 -19.30
C GLY A 41 -3.31 11.32 -18.44
N CYS A 42 -2.03 11.42 -18.09
CA CYS A 42 -1.47 12.58 -17.37
C CYS A 42 -1.74 13.88 -18.14
N LYS A 43 -1.56 13.87 -19.47
CA LYS A 43 -1.88 15.04 -20.31
C LYS A 43 -3.34 15.44 -20.23
N ALA A 44 -4.26 14.48 -20.30
CA ALA A 44 -5.70 14.75 -20.19
C ALA A 44 -6.09 15.34 -18.83
N ILE A 45 -5.54 14.80 -17.73
CA ILE A 45 -5.75 15.33 -16.38
C ILE A 45 -5.20 16.75 -16.28
N TYR A 46 -3.99 16.99 -16.78
CA TYR A 46 -3.33 18.29 -16.72
C TYR A 46 -4.15 19.37 -17.41
N VAL A 47 -4.61 19.13 -18.65
CA VAL A 47 -5.42 20.11 -19.39
C VAL A 47 -6.81 20.31 -18.79
N SER A 48 -7.26 19.40 -17.92
CA SER A 48 -8.52 19.50 -17.19
C SER A 48 -8.39 20.26 -15.86
N GLY A 49 -7.23 20.85 -15.56
CA GLY A 49 -6.98 21.60 -14.32
C GLY A 49 -6.38 20.76 -13.18
N GLY A 50 -5.97 19.51 -13.47
CA GLY A 50 -5.34 18.63 -12.50
C GLY A 50 -6.31 17.74 -11.73
N ALA A 51 -5.75 16.94 -10.82
CA ALA A 51 -6.49 16.02 -9.97
C ALA A 51 -6.33 16.38 -8.48
N THR A 52 -7.30 15.94 -7.67
CA THR A 52 -7.25 15.98 -6.21
C THR A 52 -7.48 14.56 -5.70
N CYS A 53 -6.65 14.09 -4.77
CA CYS A 53 -6.88 12.83 -4.06
C CYS A 53 -6.86 13.04 -2.54
N VAL A 54 -7.39 12.09 -1.78
CA VAL A 54 -7.40 12.13 -0.32
C VAL A 54 -7.12 10.73 0.20
N LEU A 55 -6.31 10.62 1.25
CA LEU A 55 -6.05 9.37 1.95
C LEU A 55 -7.16 9.13 2.97
N LEU A 56 -7.94 8.06 2.79
CA LEU A 56 -9.07 7.74 3.68
C LEU A 56 -8.64 6.94 4.92
N GLN A 57 -7.67 6.04 4.76
CA GLN A 57 -7.14 5.19 5.83
C GLN A 57 -5.70 4.81 5.50
N ASP A 58 -4.85 4.73 6.53
CA ASP A 58 -3.48 4.22 6.45
C ASP A 58 -3.29 3.17 7.54
N GLY A 59 -2.95 1.95 7.13
CA GLY A 59 -2.82 0.82 8.06
C GLY A 59 -2.45 -0.48 7.36
N MET A 60 -1.27 -1.00 7.68
CA MET A 60 -0.84 -2.34 7.24
C MET A 60 -1.37 -3.40 8.21
N THR A 61 -1.73 -4.57 7.68
CA THR A 61 -2.26 -5.67 8.48
C THR A 61 -1.34 -6.89 8.47
N ARG A 62 -1.39 -7.66 9.56
CA ARG A 62 -0.80 -8.99 9.65
C ARG A 62 -1.80 -9.90 10.37
N ALA A 63 -2.08 -11.06 9.80
CA ALA A 63 -3.01 -12.04 10.38
C ALA A 63 -2.25 -13.35 10.70
N PRO A 64 -1.60 -13.44 11.86
CA PRO A 64 -0.95 -14.68 12.29
C PRO A 64 -1.99 -15.78 12.58
N VAL A 65 -1.63 -17.02 12.32
CA VAL A 65 -2.43 -18.19 12.70
C VAL A 65 -1.80 -18.82 13.93
N VAL A 66 -2.58 -18.94 15.00
CA VAL A 66 -2.19 -19.60 16.26
C VAL A 66 -3.01 -20.86 16.49
N ARG A 67 -2.41 -21.86 17.14
CA ARG A 67 -3.07 -23.15 17.42
C ARG A 67 -3.27 -23.32 18.93
N PHE A 68 -4.43 -23.84 19.30
CA PHE A 68 -4.75 -24.25 20.67
C PHE A 68 -5.13 -25.74 20.72
N PRO A 69 -5.00 -26.39 21.89
CA PRO A 69 -5.37 -27.81 22.05
C PRO A 69 -6.86 -28.10 21.82
N SER A 70 -7.74 -27.10 21.94
CA SER A 70 -9.18 -27.25 21.72
C SER A 70 -9.81 -25.97 21.17
N ALA A 71 -10.96 -26.11 20.50
CA ALA A 71 -11.75 -24.98 20.04
C ALA A 71 -12.18 -24.08 21.20
N LYS A 72 -12.51 -24.66 22.37
CA LYS A 72 -12.85 -23.91 23.58
C LYS A 72 -11.72 -22.93 23.97
N ARG A 73 -10.46 -23.39 23.98
CA ARG A 73 -9.32 -22.54 24.34
C ARG A 73 -9.06 -21.45 23.30
N ALA A 74 -9.27 -21.74 22.02
CA ALA A 74 -9.19 -20.72 20.97
C ALA A 74 -10.26 -19.62 21.14
N THR A 75 -11.48 -20.02 21.52
CA THR A 75 -12.56 -19.07 21.82
C THR A 75 -12.26 -18.20 23.04
N GLU A 76 -11.65 -18.76 24.08
CA GLU A 76 -11.19 -17.97 25.24
C GLU A 76 -10.17 -16.89 24.83
N LEU A 77 -9.23 -17.19 23.91
CA LEU A 77 -8.34 -16.17 23.36
C LEU A 77 -9.13 -15.09 22.59
N LYS A 78 -10.08 -15.49 21.74
CA LYS A 78 -10.88 -14.54 20.96
C LYS A 78 -11.54 -13.51 21.89
N PHE A 79 -12.22 -13.97 22.95
CA PHE A 79 -12.85 -13.06 23.91
C PHE A 79 -11.84 -12.24 24.70
N PHE A 80 -10.68 -12.82 25.04
CA PHE A 80 -9.60 -12.06 25.66
C PHE A 80 -9.15 -10.89 24.77
N LEU A 81 -9.01 -11.08 23.46
CA LEU A 81 -8.61 -10.04 22.50
C LEU A 81 -9.68 -8.98 22.23
N GLU A 82 -10.96 -9.33 22.39
CA GLU A 82 -12.09 -8.40 22.19
C GLU A 82 -12.31 -7.49 23.42
N ASP A 83 -11.74 -7.82 24.58
CA ASP A 83 -11.74 -6.95 25.74
C ASP A 83 -10.83 -5.72 25.51
N PRO A 84 -11.35 -4.48 25.61
CA PRO A 84 -10.57 -3.28 25.36
C PRO A 84 -9.31 -3.12 26.22
N LEU A 85 -9.31 -3.58 27.47
CA LEU A 85 -8.16 -3.45 28.37
C LEU A 85 -7.02 -4.38 27.94
N ASN A 86 -7.37 -5.59 27.50
CA ASN A 86 -6.39 -6.55 26.99
C ASN A 86 -5.87 -6.14 25.60
N PHE A 87 -6.76 -5.63 24.74
CA PHE A 87 -6.36 -5.08 23.44
C PHE A 87 -5.38 -3.92 23.60
N ASP A 88 -5.62 -3.01 24.54
CA ASP A 88 -4.72 -1.89 24.80
C ASP A 88 -3.35 -2.38 25.29
N THR A 89 -3.34 -3.35 26.22
CA THR A 89 -2.09 -3.97 26.69
C THR A 89 -1.29 -4.58 25.55
N LEU A 90 -1.96 -5.32 24.64
CA LEU A 90 -1.31 -5.91 23.47
C LEU A 90 -0.84 -4.85 22.48
N SER A 91 -1.62 -3.79 22.29
CA SER A 91 -1.26 -2.67 21.41
C SER A 91 -0.02 -1.94 21.94
N VAL A 92 0.09 -1.73 23.25
CA VAL A 92 1.30 -1.16 23.89
C VAL A 92 2.51 -2.06 23.65
N VAL A 93 2.35 -3.38 23.72
CA VAL A 93 3.45 -4.31 23.45
C VAL A 93 3.83 -4.34 21.97
N PHE A 94 2.86 -4.26 21.05
CA PHE A 94 3.11 -4.24 19.60
C PHE A 94 3.79 -2.94 19.13
N ASN A 95 3.47 -1.82 19.77
CA ASN A 95 3.99 -0.49 19.42
C ASN A 95 5.28 -0.12 20.17
N LYS A 96 5.79 -0.98 21.05
CA LYS A 96 7.14 -0.84 21.64
C LYS A 96 8.20 -1.14 20.61
#